data_AF-A0A9D4IVJ8-F1
#
_entry.id   AF-A0A9D4IVJ8-F1
#
_cell.length_a   1.000
_cell.length_b   1.000
_cell.length_c   1.000
_cell.angle_alpha   90.00
_cell.angle_beta   90.00
_cell.angle_gamma   90.00
#
_symmetry.space_group_name_H-M   'P 1'
#
loop_
_entity.id
_entity.type
_entity.pdbx_description
1 polymer ?
#
loop_
_entity_poly.entity_id
_entity_poly.type
_entity_poly.pdbx_seq_one_letter_code
_entity_poly.pdbx_strand_id
1 'polypeptide(L)'
;MSINTIPTDKEIANISACISEGWELLPVYLSINEQMDVDGSRVYKIFHILRLWKRQKNETMKLLLKALQEAEYTMVVDRELLRKMFGYEKEVLSL
;
A
#
# COMPACT_ATOMS: atom_id res chain seq x y z
N MET A 1 3.46 13.98 -7.13
CA MET A 1 4.39 12.89 -6.76
C MET A 1 4.07 11.78 -7.73
N SER A 2 5.00 11.33 -8.58
CA SER A 2 4.60 10.45 -9.69
C SER A 2 4.25 9.05 -9.17
N ILE A 3 3.06 8.53 -9.52
CA ILE A 3 2.71 7.14 -9.18
C ILE A 3 3.56 6.09 -9.93
N ASN A 4 4.32 6.50 -10.95
CA ASN A 4 5.17 5.60 -11.74
C ASN A 4 6.56 5.38 -11.11
N THR A 5 6.83 5.95 -9.94
CA THR A 5 8.10 5.73 -9.21
C THR A 5 7.95 4.67 -8.12
N ILE A 6 9.08 4.08 -7.74
CA ILE A 6 9.17 3.19 -6.57
C ILE A 6 8.86 4.02 -5.32
N PRO A 7 7.95 3.57 -4.44
CA PRO A 7 7.58 4.33 -3.27
C PRO A 7 8.72 4.44 -2.26
N THR A 8 8.85 5.61 -1.64
CA THR A 8 9.80 5.86 -0.55
C THR A 8 9.34 5.17 0.74
N ASP A 9 10.27 4.89 1.67
CA ASP A 9 9.88 4.29 2.96
C ASP A 9 8.92 5.20 3.74
N LYS A 10 9.03 6.53 3.57
CA LYS A 10 8.11 7.50 4.15
C LYS A 10 6.70 7.37 3.55
N GLU A 11 6.58 7.20 2.24
CA GLU A 11 5.29 6.99 1.57
C GLU A 11 4.66 5.67 2.01
N ILE A 12 5.46 4.60 2.09
CA ILE A 12 5.00 3.31 2.59
C ILE A 12 4.48 3.43 4.03
N ALA A 13 5.21 4.13 4.90
CA ALA A 13 4.78 4.35 6.29
C ALA A 13 3.44 5.09 6.36
N ASN A 14 3.26 6.12 5.52
CA ASN A 14 2.00 6.87 5.45
C ASN A 14 0.84 5.98 4.97
N ILE A 15 1.03 5.20 3.90
CA ILE A 15 0.02 4.25 3.39
C ILE A 15 -0.33 3.20 4.45
N SER A 16 0.69 2.68 5.15
CA SER A 16 0.51 1.68 6.20
C SER A 16 -0.36 2.19 7.35
N ALA A 17 -0.25 3.49 7.67
CA ALA A 17 -1.09 4.13 8.68
C ALA A 17 -2.55 4.28 8.22
N CYS A 18 -2.79 4.35 6.90
CA CYS A 18 -4.12 4.48 6.31
C CYS A 18 -4.88 3.15 6.27
N ILE A 19 -4.16 2.03 6.29
CA ILE A 19 -4.75 0.70 6.14
C ILE A 19 -5.21 0.19 7.52
N SER A 20 -6.51 -0.06 7.65
CA SER A 20 -7.15 -0.47 8.89
C SER A 20 -7.55 -1.94 8.94
N GLU A 21 -8.45 -2.37 8.07
CA GLU A 21 -9.07 -3.71 8.08
C GLU A 21 -8.59 -4.57 6.89
N GLY A 22 -8.66 -5.89 7.02
CA GLY A 22 -8.33 -6.82 5.93
C GLY A 22 -6.84 -6.93 5.58
N TRP A 23 -5.97 -6.16 6.24
CA TRP A 23 -4.52 -6.03 5.96
C TRP A 23 -3.77 -7.37 5.95
N GLU A 24 -4.31 -8.38 6.62
CA GLU A 24 -3.82 -9.75 6.66
C GLU A 24 -3.80 -10.42 5.27
N LEU A 25 -4.63 -9.96 4.33
CA LEU A 25 -4.68 -10.47 2.95
C LEU A 25 -3.71 -9.74 2.01
N LEU A 26 -3.12 -8.61 2.42
CA LEU A 26 -2.17 -7.87 1.58
C LEU A 26 -1.03 -8.71 1.02
N PRO A 27 -0.40 -9.64 1.77
CA PRO A 27 0.65 -10.48 1.22
C PRO A 27 0.19 -11.30 0.01
N VAL A 28 -1.06 -11.77 0.01
CA VAL A 28 -1.65 -12.54 -1.09
C VAL A 28 -1.80 -11.67 -2.34
N TYR A 29 -2.39 -10.48 -2.20
CA TYR A 29 -2.58 -9.54 -3.32
C TYR A 29 -1.27 -8.97 -3.87
N LEU A 30 -0.28 -8.78 -2.99
CA LEU A 30 1.05 -8.31 -3.35
C LEU A 30 1.99 -9.44 -3.79
N SER A 31 1.47 -10.67 -3.93
CA SER A 31 2.23 -11.86 -4.34
C SER A 31 3.51 -12.07 -3.50
N ILE A 32 3.45 -11.78 -2.20
CA ILE A 32 4.55 -11.96 -1.26
C ILE A 32 4.51 -13.41 -0.76
N ASN A 33 5.52 -14.19 -1.13
CA ASN A 33 5.67 -15.59 -0.71
C ASN A 33 6.56 -15.77 0.54
N GLU A 34 6.93 -14.68 1.20
CA GLU A 34 7.78 -14.69 2.40
C GLU A 34 6.94 -14.89 3.66
N GLN A 35 7.42 -15.72 4.60
CA GLN A 35 6.73 -15.93 5.87
C GLN A 35 6.72 -14.65 6.71
N MET A 36 5.52 -14.20 7.04
CA MET A 36 5.26 -13.01 7.84
C MET A 36 5.36 -13.33 9.33
N ASP A 37 6.58 -13.44 9.86
CA ASP A 37 6.80 -13.58 11.32
C ASP A 37 7.25 -12.24 11.92
N VAL A 38 6.30 -11.30 12.01
CA VAL A 38 6.57 -9.96 12.53
C VAL A 38 5.62 -9.65 13.68
N ASP A 39 6.20 -9.54 14.87
CA ASP A 39 5.53 -9.01 16.05
C ASP A 39 5.52 -7.48 16.06
N GLY A 40 4.46 -6.90 16.60
CA GLY A 40 4.32 -5.44 16.71
C GLY A 40 2.92 -4.94 16.40
N SER A 41 2.81 -3.61 16.30
CA SER A 41 1.55 -2.94 15.97
C SER A 41 1.10 -3.26 14.55
N ARG A 42 -0.20 -3.21 14.29
CA ARG A 42 -0.78 -3.37 12.94
C ARG A 42 -0.04 -2.54 11.90
N VAL A 43 0.15 -1.25 12.17
CA VAL A 43 0.82 -0.32 11.25
C VAL A 43 2.26 -0.78 10.95
N TYR A 44 2.98 -1.30 11.94
CA TYR A 44 4.32 -1.83 11.74
C TYR A 44 4.33 -3.10 10.88
N LYS A 45 3.37 -4.01 11.09
CA LYS A 45 3.21 -5.22 10.28
C LYS A 45 2.92 -4.86 8.82
N ILE A 46 2.02 -3.93 8.57
CA ILE A 46 1.68 -3.43 7.22
C ILE A 46 2.90 -2.77 6.57
N PHE A 47 3.59 -1.91 7.32
CA PHE A 47 4.83 -1.29 6.83
C PHE A 47 5.85 -2.34 6.41
N HIS A 48 5.97 -3.43 7.18
CA HIS A 48 6.87 -4.53 6.84
C HIS A 48 6.44 -5.25 5.55
N ILE A 49 5.15 -5.60 5.41
CA ILE A 49 4.57 -6.20 4.19
C ILE A 49 4.92 -5.34 2.97
N LEU A 50 4.60 -4.05 3.03
CA LEU A 50 4.81 -3.14 1.91
C LEU A 50 6.30 -2.94 1.60
N ARG A 51 7.16 -3.00 2.61
CA ARG A 51 8.62 -2.96 2.43
C ARG A 51 9.15 -4.23 1.78
N LEU A 52 8.60 -5.40 2.09
CA LEU A 52 8.93 -6.67 1.44
C LEU A 52 8.49 -6.64 -0.03
N TRP A 53 7.25 -6.21 -0.29
CA TRP A 53 6.74 -6.01 -1.64
C TRP A 53 7.64 -5.07 -2.46
N LYS A 54 8.01 -3.90 -1.91
CA LYS A 54 8.91 -2.94 -2.57
C LYS A 54 10.26 -3.52 -3.01
N ARG A 55 10.75 -4.59 -2.37
CA ARG A 55 12.02 -5.24 -2.74
C ARG A 55 11.91 -6.07 -4.02
N GLN A 56 10.68 -6.38 -4.46
CA GLN A 56 10.43 -7.04 -5.73
C GLN A 56 10.72 -6.05 -6.90
N LYS A 57 11.16 -6.56 -8.05
CA LYS A 57 11.55 -5.71 -9.19
C LYS A 57 10.31 -5.08 -9.83
N ASN A 58 10.41 -3.80 -10.20
CA ASN A 58 9.37 -3.01 -10.91
C ASN A 58 8.15 -2.59 -10.09
N GLU A 59 8.22 -2.67 -8.75
CA GLU A 59 7.12 -2.27 -7.88
C GLU A 59 7.01 -0.74 -7.74
N THR A 60 6.03 -0.18 -8.47
CA THR A 60 5.73 1.26 -8.49
C THR A 60 4.54 1.57 -7.60
N MET A 61 4.41 2.83 -7.17
CA MET A 61 3.25 3.29 -6.40
C MET A 61 1.91 2.95 -7.10
N LYS A 62 1.88 2.97 -8.44
CA LYS A 62 0.72 2.56 -9.25
C LYS A 62 0.32 1.10 -9.01
N LEU A 63 1.28 0.18 -8.94
CA LEU A 63 1.02 -1.23 -8.68
C LEU A 63 0.51 -1.45 -7.25
N LEU A 64 1.07 -0.73 -6.28
CA LEU A 64 0.58 -0.74 -4.90
C LEU A 64 -0.89 -0.31 -4.83
N LEU A 65 -1.22 0.83 -5.44
CA LEU A 65 -2.58 1.36 -5.43
C LEU A 65 -3.57 0.41 -6.13
N LYS A 66 -3.14 -0.25 -7.23
CA LYS A 66 -3.95 -1.26 -7.92
C LYS A 66 -4.19 -2.50 -7.06
N ALA A 67 -3.16 -3.01 -6.38
CA ALA A 67 -3.30 -4.16 -5.49
C ALA A 67 -4.23 -3.84 -4.31
N LEU A 68 -4.13 -2.63 -3.74
CA LEU A 68 -5.06 -2.17 -2.71
C LEU A 68 -6.49 -2.10 -3.25
N GLN A 69 -6.69 -1.62 -4.48
CA GLN A 69 -8.02 -1.58 -5.10
C GLN A 69 -8.60 -2.98 -5.35
N GLU A 70 -7.81 -3.92 -5.88
CA GLU A 70 -8.22 -5.31 -6.16
C GLU A 70 -8.58 -6.06 -4.88
N ALA A 71 -7.96 -5.69 -3.77
CA ALA A 71 -8.20 -6.31 -2.48
C ALA A 71 -9.52 -5.86 -1.81
N GLU A 72 -10.41 -5.18 -2.56
CA GLU A 72 -11.65 -4.55 -2.08
C GLU A 72 -11.45 -3.51 -0.96
N TYR A 73 -10.28 -2.85 -0.91
CA TYR A 73 -9.99 -1.76 0.05
C TYR A 73 -10.70 -0.45 -0.32
N THR A 74 -11.78 -0.52 -1.10
CA THR A 74 -12.65 0.62 -1.39
C THR A 74 -13.29 1.20 -0.12
N MET A 75 -13.25 0.45 1.01
CA MET A 75 -13.62 0.93 2.35
C MET A 75 -12.43 1.13 3.32
N VAL A 76 -11.21 0.74 2.97
CA VAL A 76 -10.10 0.62 3.93
C VAL A 76 -9.00 1.66 3.73
N VAL A 77 -8.82 2.19 2.52
CA VAL A 77 -7.94 3.35 2.35
C VAL A 77 -8.81 4.60 2.31
N ASP A 78 -8.63 5.46 3.31
CA ASP A 78 -9.30 6.76 3.35
C ASP A 78 -8.97 7.54 2.06
N ARG A 79 -9.92 7.57 1.13
CA ARG A 79 -9.80 8.22 -0.17
C ARG A 79 -9.46 9.71 -0.03
N GLU A 80 -9.93 10.35 1.04
CA GLU A 80 -9.61 11.74 1.33
C GLU A 80 -8.14 11.90 1.74
N LEU A 81 -7.58 10.90 2.43
CA LEU A 81 -6.18 10.88 2.82
C LEU A 81 -5.26 10.54 1.64
N LEU A 82 -5.64 9.61 0.76
CA LEU A 82 -4.93 9.40 -0.52
C LEU A 82 -4.93 10.67 -1.37
N ARG A 83 -6.05 11.40 -1.44
CA ARG A 83 -6.12 12.70 -2.12
C ARG A 83 -5.19 13.74 -1.48
N LYS A 84 -5.07 13.77 -0.15
CA LYS A 84 -4.10 14.64 0.55
C LYS A 84 -2.65 14.25 0.27
N MET A 85 -2.36 12.96 0.12
CA MET A 85 -1.01 12.45 -0.11
C MET A 85 -0.53 12.58 -1.56
N PHE A 86 -1.42 12.32 -2.53
CA PHE A 86 -1.08 12.23 -3.96
C PHE A 86 -1.67 13.38 -4.79
N GLY A 87 -2.52 14.22 -4.22
CA GLY A 87 -3.20 15.32 -4.91
C GLY A 87 -4.36 14.84 -5.79
N TYR A 88 -4.72 15.68 -6.77
CA TYR A 88 -5.79 15.41 -7.75
C TYR A 88 -5.28 14.67 -9.01
N GLU A 89 -4.27 13.81 -8.88
CA GLU A 89 -3.83 13.01 -10.02
C GLU A 89 -5.01 12.16 -10.52
N LYS A 90 -5.38 12.33 -11.80
CA LYS A 90 -6.57 11.71 -12.40
C LYS A 90 -6.63 10.20 -12.17
N GLU A 91 -5.48 9.53 -12.21
CA GLU A 91 -5.35 8.09 -11.98
C GLU A 91 -5.68 7.70 -10.53
N VAL A 92 -5.44 8.57 -9.54
CA VAL A 92 -5.82 8.36 -8.13
C VAL A 92 -7.30 8.68 -7.89
N LEU A 93 -7.87 9.61 -8.66
CA LEU A 93 -9.29 9.97 -8.59
C LEU A 93 -10.21 8.95 -9.27
N SER A 94 -9.67 8.12 -10.17
CA SER A 94 -10.37 6.99 -10.79
C SER A 94 -10.30 5.69 -9.98
N LEU A 95 -9.56 5.68 -8.85
CA LEU A 95 -9.56 4.59 -7.86
C LEU A 95 -10.81 4.67 -6.97
#